data_AF-A0A373P5G6-F1
#
_entry.id   AF-A0A373P5G6-F1
#
_cell.length_a   1.000
_cell.length_b   1.000
_cell.length_c   1.000
_cell.angle_alpha   90.00
_cell.angle_beta   90.00
_cell.angle_gamma   90.00
#
_symmetry.space_group_name_H-M   'P 1'
#
loop_
_entity.id
_entity.type
_entity.pdbx_description
1 polymer ?
#
loop_
_entity_poly.entity_id
_entity_poly.type
_entity_poly.pdbx_seq_one_letter_code
_entity_poly.pdbx_strand_id
1 'polypeptide(L)'
;MKISKTDCLRTPKADGFYMPGEFEPHEGTLMIWPWRPGSWNYGAKAARAAFAEIAEAIAAYEQVYLFVRPQDKASAQELLSSDRIHLIEASTEDAWARDTGATFVVNDQGGRRGIQWEFNAWGGQYDGLYSHFEHDREVPERICNFLGDSFYNARPFVLEGGSIHVDGEGTLLTTEECLLSPGRNPSLTRAEIEEKLCQYLSVEKIIWLPFGIYNDETNGHIDNMCCFVKPGEVLLAWTDDENDPQYARSRAAFDLLSHTVDAKGRSFVIHKLPIPKHPICITEEDLLGYDFEAGEDQREAGERLAASYINFYLANHCVLLPRFGDENDTVAAEILGKCFPDRRILPVDARVILTGGGNIHCITQQIPAKKRGNRL
;
A
#
# COMPACT_ATOMS: atom_id res chain seq x y z
N MET A 1 15.89 20.37 -10.59
CA MET A 1 16.49 20.37 -11.95
C MET A 1 15.32 20.54 -12.92
N LYS A 2 15.35 21.49 -13.87
CA LYS A 2 14.22 21.69 -14.80
C LYS A 2 14.08 20.45 -15.69
N ILE A 3 13.01 19.69 -15.50
CA ILE A 3 12.66 18.52 -16.32
C ILE A 3 12.58 18.99 -17.78
N SER A 4 13.39 18.39 -18.65
CA SER A 4 13.40 18.72 -20.07
C SER A 4 12.26 17.97 -20.76
N LYS A 5 11.66 18.53 -21.82
CA LYS A 5 10.62 17.85 -22.63
C LYS A 5 11.08 16.49 -23.20
N THR A 6 12.37 16.20 -23.18
CA THR A 6 12.96 14.91 -23.60
C THR A 6 12.92 13.81 -22.54
N ASP A 7 12.64 14.14 -21.27
CA ASP A 7 12.50 13.13 -20.20
C ASP A 7 11.12 12.43 -20.23
N CYS A 8 10.14 12.96 -20.99
CA CYS A 8 8.80 12.39 -21.15
C CYS A 8 8.72 11.11 -22.01
N LEU A 9 9.85 10.57 -22.49
CA LEU A 9 9.90 9.39 -23.36
C LEU A 9 10.68 8.20 -22.77
N ARG A 10 11.31 8.36 -21.60
CA ARG A 10 12.07 7.28 -20.97
C ARG A 10 11.21 6.56 -19.94
N THR A 11 11.15 5.24 -20.03
CA THR A 11 10.47 4.39 -19.05
C THR A 11 11.50 3.68 -18.18
N PRO A 12 11.15 3.29 -16.94
CA PRO A 12 11.98 2.43 -16.10
C PRO A 12 12.58 1.23 -16.86
N LYS A 13 11.76 0.50 -17.63
CA LYS A 13 12.22 -0.65 -18.43
C LYS A 13 13.28 -0.29 -19.46
N ALA A 14 13.11 0.82 -20.18
CA ALA A 14 14.10 1.28 -21.16
C ALA A 14 15.44 1.70 -20.52
N ASP A 15 15.39 2.10 -19.25
CA ASP A 15 16.56 2.53 -18.48
C ASP A 15 17.19 1.41 -17.63
N GLY A 16 16.65 0.19 -17.71
CA GLY A 16 17.11 -0.96 -16.93
C GLY A 16 16.77 -0.89 -15.44
N PHE A 17 15.75 -0.11 -15.08
CA PHE A 17 15.19 -0.06 -13.73
C PHE A 17 14.01 -1.03 -13.60
N TYR A 18 13.78 -1.57 -12.41
CA TYR A 18 12.64 -2.43 -12.09
C TYR A 18 12.14 -2.16 -10.67
N MET A 19 10.87 -2.47 -10.40
CA MET A 19 10.33 -2.41 -9.04
C MET A 19 10.75 -3.67 -8.27
N PRO A 20 11.53 -3.54 -7.18
CA PRO A 20 11.93 -4.70 -6.38
C PRO A 20 10.74 -5.25 -5.59
N GLY A 21 10.81 -6.53 -5.21
CA GLY A 21 9.84 -7.12 -4.31
C GLY A 21 9.89 -6.44 -2.94
N GLU A 22 8.75 -6.31 -2.25
CA GLU A 22 8.71 -5.63 -0.95
C GLU A 22 9.56 -6.33 0.12
N PHE A 23 9.76 -7.65 0.01
CA PHE A 23 10.63 -8.42 0.90
C PHE A 23 12.13 -8.15 0.71
N GLU A 24 12.54 -7.43 -0.35
CA GLU A 24 13.94 -7.04 -0.56
C GLU A 24 14.40 -5.98 0.46
N PRO A 25 15.72 -5.75 0.66
CA PRO A 25 16.21 -4.81 1.67
C PRO A 25 15.77 -3.36 1.44
N HIS A 26 15.43 -2.67 2.53
CA HIS A 26 15.00 -1.26 2.51
C HIS A 26 16.08 -0.32 3.04
N GLU A 27 16.12 0.91 2.51
CA GLU A 27 16.84 2.03 3.12
C GLU A 27 15.96 2.75 4.15
N GLY A 28 14.66 2.83 3.88
CA GLY A 28 13.70 3.43 4.77
C GLY A 28 12.26 3.27 4.30
N THR A 29 11.36 3.95 5.00
CA THR A 29 9.92 3.90 4.78
C THR A 29 9.34 5.30 4.82
N LEU A 30 8.48 5.61 3.84
CA LEU A 30 7.67 6.81 3.83
C LEU A 30 6.36 6.55 4.58
N MET A 31 5.97 7.50 5.43
CA MET A 31 4.66 7.60 6.07
C MET A 31 4.15 9.05 5.97
N ILE A 32 2.86 9.24 6.20
CA ILE A 32 2.22 10.57 6.25
C ILE A 32 1.46 10.67 7.57
N TRP A 33 1.54 11.82 8.24
CA TRP A 33 0.92 12.01 9.55
C TRP A 33 -0.60 12.27 9.44
N PRO A 34 -1.46 11.53 10.17
CA PRO A 34 -2.90 11.58 10.00
C PRO A 34 -3.53 12.83 10.62
N TRP A 35 -4.53 13.38 9.93
CA TRP A 35 -5.20 14.61 10.37
C TRP A 35 -6.64 14.80 9.87
N ARG A 36 -6.98 14.32 8.66
CA ARG A 36 -8.27 14.56 8.01
C ARG A 36 -9.45 14.09 8.89
N PRO A 37 -10.37 14.97 9.31
CA PRO A 37 -11.48 14.58 10.18
C PRO A 37 -12.47 13.56 9.59
N GLY A 38 -12.65 13.54 8.27
CA GLY A 38 -13.49 12.56 7.56
C GLY A 38 -12.90 11.14 7.55
N SER A 39 -11.57 11.00 7.65
CA SER A 39 -10.90 9.69 7.73
C SER A 39 -10.55 9.31 9.17
N TRP A 40 -10.21 10.28 10.01
CA TRP A 40 -9.64 10.05 11.34
C TRP A 40 -10.50 10.68 12.43
N ASN A 41 -11.37 9.86 13.02
CA ASN A 41 -12.30 10.30 14.05
C ASN A 41 -11.60 10.92 15.28
N TYR A 42 -12.35 11.73 16.04
CA TYR A 42 -11.90 12.37 17.28
C TYR A 42 -10.57 13.15 17.14
N GLY A 43 -10.43 13.86 16.02
CA GLY A 43 -9.25 14.68 15.72
C GLY A 43 -7.97 13.86 15.53
N ALA A 44 -8.09 12.64 14.99
CA ALA A 44 -7.00 11.72 14.72
C ALA A 44 -6.15 11.30 15.94
N LYS A 45 -6.60 11.53 17.18
CA LYS A 45 -5.77 11.28 18.37
C LYS A 45 -5.32 9.82 18.48
N ALA A 46 -6.25 8.88 18.31
CA ALA A 46 -5.95 7.45 18.37
C ALA A 46 -5.12 6.99 17.16
N ALA A 47 -5.47 7.47 15.97
CA ALA A 47 -4.71 7.20 14.75
C ALA A 47 -3.25 7.68 14.88
N ARG A 48 -3.00 8.90 15.38
CA ARG A 48 -1.65 9.43 15.61
C ARG A 48 -0.83 8.56 16.58
N ALA A 49 -1.46 8.03 17.63
CA ALA A 49 -0.77 7.10 18.54
C ALA A 49 -0.38 5.79 17.83
N ALA A 50 -1.26 5.21 17.03
CA ALA A 50 -0.96 4.00 16.26
C ALA A 50 0.10 4.24 15.17
N PHE A 51 0.02 5.37 14.45
CA PHE A 51 1.04 5.77 13.47
C PHE A 51 2.40 6.00 14.14
N ALA A 52 2.44 6.57 15.35
CA ALA A 52 3.69 6.71 16.10
C ALA A 52 4.27 5.37 16.52
N GLU A 53 3.45 4.44 17.03
CA GLU A 53 3.88 3.08 17.37
C GLU A 53 4.49 2.36 16.16
N ILE A 54 3.84 2.45 15.01
CA ILE A 54 4.31 1.89 13.73
C ILE A 54 5.62 2.54 13.31
N ALA A 55 5.69 3.88 13.28
CA ALA A 55 6.89 4.61 12.89
C ALA A 55 8.09 4.28 13.79
N GLU A 56 7.90 4.20 15.11
CA GLU A 56 8.95 3.82 16.06
C GLU A 56 9.41 2.37 15.88
N ALA A 57 8.47 1.46 15.61
CA ALA A 57 8.78 0.07 15.35
C ALA A 57 9.58 -0.13 14.04
N ILE A 58 9.26 0.64 12.99
CA ILE A 58 10.04 0.66 11.74
C ILE A 58 11.42 1.27 11.98
N ALA A 59 11.47 2.40 12.71
CA ALA A 59 12.70 3.14 12.97
C ALA A 59 13.76 2.31 13.73
N ALA A 60 13.36 1.26 14.44
CA ALA A 60 14.29 0.29 15.04
C ALA A 60 15.20 -0.39 14.00
N TYR A 61 14.77 -0.50 12.74
CA TYR A 61 15.45 -1.27 11.69
C TYR A 61 15.87 -0.47 10.45
N GLU A 62 15.15 0.60 10.11
CA GLU A 62 15.42 1.42 8.92
C GLU A 62 15.05 2.90 9.13
N GLN A 63 15.31 3.76 8.15
CA GLN A 63 14.91 5.18 8.25
C GLN A 63 13.39 5.33 8.09
N VAL A 64 12.78 6.32 8.74
CA VAL A 64 11.39 6.71 8.49
C VAL A 64 11.37 8.15 8.01
N TYR A 65 10.70 8.40 6.91
CA TYR A 65 10.44 9.74 6.40
C TYR A 65 8.95 10.02 6.60
N LEU A 66 8.63 10.96 7.48
CA LEU A 66 7.25 11.23 7.85
C LEU A 66 6.85 12.62 7.36
N PHE A 67 6.00 12.68 6.34
CA PHE A 67 5.38 13.94 5.96
C PHE A 67 4.40 14.38 7.05
N VAL A 68 4.51 15.64 7.45
CA VAL A 68 3.64 16.23 8.47
C VAL A 68 3.30 17.65 8.08
N ARG A 69 2.03 18.05 8.25
CA ARG A 69 1.64 19.44 8.02
C ARG A 69 2.30 20.35 9.06
N PRO A 70 2.69 21.58 8.71
CA PRO A 70 3.33 22.50 9.66
C PRO A 70 2.57 22.65 10.98
N GLN A 71 1.23 22.74 10.92
CA GLN A 71 0.36 22.85 12.11
C GLN A 71 0.29 21.60 12.98
N ASP A 72 0.58 20.41 12.43
CA ASP A 72 0.51 19.14 13.16
C ASP A 72 1.87 18.68 13.68
N LYS A 73 2.96 19.36 13.29
CA LYS A 73 4.34 18.99 13.65
C LYS A 73 4.53 18.80 15.15
N ALA A 74 3.97 19.68 15.97
CA ALA A 74 4.07 19.56 17.44
C ALA A 74 3.49 18.23 17.93
N SER A 75 2.33 17.81 17.41
CA SER A 75 1.69 16.55 17.79
C SER A 75 2.52 15.31 17.42
N ALA A 76 3.24 15.37 16.29
CA ALA A 76 4.16 14.32 15.89
C ALA A 76 5.39 14.28 16.82
N GLN A 77 5.98 15.44 17.13
CA GLN A 77 7.14 15.55 18.02
C GLN A 77 6.85 15.13 19.47
N GLU A 78 5.60 15.22 19.92
CA GLU A 78 5.18 14.74 21.24
C GLU A 78 5.17 13.21 21.36
N LEU A 79 4.94 12.51 20.25
CA LEU A 79 4.78 11.05 20.23
C LEU A 79 6.01 10.31 19.68
N LEU A 80 6.88 11.01 18.95
CA LEU A 80 8.03 10.44 18.26
C LEU A 80 9.33 10.87 18.94
N SER A 81 10.25 9.92 19.07
CA SER A 81 11.48 10.04 19.85
C SER A 81 12.73 9.55 19.10
N SER A 82 12.58 8.63 18.15
CA SER A 82 13.71 8.09 17.39
C SER A 82 14.35 9.13 16.46
N ASP A 83 15.69 9.14 16.42
CA ASP A 83 16.51 9.99 15.56
C ASP A 83 16.54 9.54 14.08
N ARG A 84 15.99 8.35 13.80
CA ARG A 84 15.80 7.81 12.45
C ARG A 84 14.48 8.23 11.81
N ILE A 85 13.65 8.98 12.54
CA ILE A 85 12.39 9.51 12.04
C ILE A 85 12.58 10.96 11.61
N HIS A 86 12.57 11.19 10.30
CA HIS A 86 12.76 12.48 9.67
C HIS A 86 11.40 13.13 9.40
N LEU A 87 11.07 14.16 10.17
CA LEU A 87 9.87 14.96 9.93
C LEU A 87 10.09 15.90 8.74
N ILE A 88 9.27 15.74 7.71
CA ILE A 88 9.29 16.57 6.50
C ILE A 88 8.03 17.41 6.46
N GLU A 89 8.16 18.73 6.62
CA GLU A 89 7.01 19.62 6.64
C GLU A 89 6.42 19.79 5.23
N ALA A 90 5.19 19.32 5.03
CA ALA A 90 4.46 19.43 3.77
C ALA A 90 2.94 19.29 3.99
N SER A 91 2.13 19.97 3.15
CA SER A 91 0.68 19.74 3.12
C SER A 91 0.38 18.39 2.47
N THR A 92 -0.58 17.65 3.00
CA THR A 92 -1.22 16.47 2.39
C THR A 92 -2.72 16.53 2.70
N GLU A 93 -3.57 15.91 1.89
CA GLU A 93 -5.00 15.86 2.16
C GLU A 93 -5.37 14.67 3.05
N ASP A 94 -4.68 13.54 2.91
CA ASP A 94 -4.81 12.42 3.83
C ASP A 94 -3.48 11.69 4.07
N ALA A 95 -3.50 10.54 4.76
CA ALA A 95 -2.31 9.87 5.31
C ALA A 95 -1.99 8.50 4.70
N TRP A 96 -2.36 8.28 3.42
CA TRP A 96 -2.20 7.01 2.72
C TRP A 96 -0.93 7.00 1.87
N ALA A 97 0.22 6.85 2.55
CA ALA A 97 1.53 6.92 1.92
C ALA A 97 1.75 5.86 0.83
N ARG A 98 1.10 4.69 0.95
CA ARG A 98 1.15 3.60 -0.04
C ARG A 98 0.68 4.05 -1.42
N ASP A 99 -0.41 4.81 -1.43
CA ASP A 99 -1.14 5.13 -2.65
C ASP A 99 -0.73 6.48 -3.24
N THR A 100 -0.25 7.37 -2.39
CA THR A 100 0.22 8.71 -2.78
C THR A 100 1.74 8.79 -2.90
N GLY A 101 2.48 7.82 -2.36
CA GLY A 101 3.94 7.77 -2.40
C GLY A 101 4.52 7.45 -3.76
N ALA A 102 5.83 7.69 -3.92
CA ALA A 102 6.54 7.23 -5.10
C ALA A 102 6.68 5.70 -5.07
N THR A 103 6.32 5.02 -6.16
CA THR A 103 6.75 3.64 -6.38
C THR A 103 8.21 3.64 -6.80
N PHE A 104 9.11 3.23 -5.91
CA PHE A 104 10.54 3.24 -6.18
C PHE A 104 10.98 2.05 -7.06
N VAL A 105 11.85 2.34 -8.01
CA VAL A 105 12.52 1.38 -8.88
C VAL A 105 14.03 1.47 -8.73
N VAL A 106 14.71 0.35 -8.85
CA VAL A 106 16.17 0.22 -8.72
C VAL A 106 16.79 -0.39 -9.96
N ASN A 107 18.10 -0.25 -10.13
CA ASN A 107 18.85 -0.98 -11.16
C ASN A 107 20.10 -1.63 -10.56
N ASP A 108 20.74 -2.52 -11.35
CA ASP A 108 21.94 -3.26 -10.92
C ASP A 108 23.21 -2.40 -10.84
N GLN A 109 23.12 -1.12 -11.25
CA GLN A 109 24.22 -0.15 -11.22
C GLN A 109 24.18 0.73 -9.96
N GLY A 110 23.26 0.45 -9.02
CA GLY A 110 23.08 1.19 -7.78
C GLY A 110 22.28 2.49 -7.91
N GLY A 111 21.56 2.66 -9.02
CA GLY A 111 20.56 3.70 -9.19
C GLY A 111 19.25 3.36 -8.47
N ARG A 112 18.60 4.39 -7.95
CA ARG A 112 17.20 4.37 -7.50
C ARG A 112 16.48 5.58 -8.08
N ARG A 113 15.22 5.39 -8.48
CA ARG A 113 14.34 6.45 -8.98
C ARG A 113 12.92 6.21 -8.46
N GLY A 114 12.12 7.25 -8.33
CA GLY A 114 10.69 7.11 -8.07
C GLY A 114 9.87 7.05 -9.36
N ILE A 115 8.65 6.53 -9.26
CA ILE A 115 7.60 6.71 -10.26
C ILE A 115 6.50 7.55 -9.61
N GLN A 116 6.11 8.62 -10.30
CA GLN A 116 4.97 9.45 -9.95
C GLN A 116 3.81 9.09 -10.86
N TRP A 117 2.85 8.36 -10.31
CA TRP A 117 1.56 8.10 -10.94
C TRP A 117 0.67 9.34 -10.91
N GLU A 118 -0.42 9.32 -11.66
CA GLU A 118 -1.56 10.18 -11.35
C GLU A 118 -2.30 9.58 -10.15
N PHE A 119 -2.71 10.44 -9.21
CA PHE A 119 -3.54 10.05 -8.07
C PHE A 119 -4.83 10.87 -8.11
N ASN A 120 -5.96 10.22 -7.88
CA ASN A 120 -7.27 10.84 -7.98
C ASN A 120 -8.21 10.55 -6.79
N ALA A 121 -7.65 10.22 -5.62
CA ALA A 121 -8.42 9.80 -4.45
C ALA A 121 -9.32 8.57 -4.74
N TRP A 122 -8.74 7.54 -5.35
CA TRP A 122 -9.36 6.23 -5.62
C TRP A 122 -10.66 6.28 -6.43
N GLY A 123 -10.78 7.18 -7.41
CA GLY A 123 -11.99 7.25 -8.25
C GLY A 123 -12.30 8.60 -8.87
N GLY A 124 -11.65 9.66 -8.39
CA GLY A 124 -11.84 11.01 -8.86
C GLY A 124 -13.30 11.45 -8.76
N GLN A 125 -13.86 11.96 -9.85
CA GLN A 125 -15.25 12.41 -9.89
C GLN A 125 -16.27 11.27 -10.07
N TYR A 126 -15.82 10.02 -10.27
CA TYR A 126 -16.71 8.89 -10.45
C TYR A 126 -17.14 8.32 -9.10
N ASP A 127 -16.16 7.89 -8.30
CA ASP A 127 -16.33 7.22 -7.00
C ASP A 127 -15.17 7.54 -6.03
N GLY A 128 -14.54 8.71 -6.17
CA GLY A 128 -13.40 9.07 -5.33
C GLY A 128 -13.81 9.42 -3.89
N LEU A 129 -12.96 9.07 -2.93
CA LEU A 129 -13.24 9.20 -1.50
C LEU A 129 -13.21 10.65 -1.01
N TYR A 130 -12.54 11.54 -1.74
CA TYR A 130 -12.54 12.97 -1.47
C TYR A 130 -12.24 13.84 -2.69
N SER A 131 -12.74 15.07 -2.66
CA SER A 131 -12.75 15.98 -3.82
C SER A 131 -11.45 16.79 -4.03
N HIS A 132 -10.63 16.96 -2.99
CA HIS A 132 -9.38 17.73 -3.02
C HIS A 132 -8.20 16.83 -2.67
N PHE A 133 -7.24 16.71 -3.58
CA PHE A 133 -6.11 15.75 -3.51
C PHE A 133 -4.86 16.29 -4.21
N GLU A 134 -4.77 17.61 -4.37
CA GLU A 134 -3.70 18.26 -5.12
C GLU A 134 -2.34 18.11 -4.45
N HIS A 135 -2.27 18.13 -3.12
CA HIS A 135 -1.01 17.98 -2.40
C HIS A 135 -0.58 16.52 -2.29
N ASP A 136 -1.51 15.58 -2.19
CA ASP A 136 -1.27 14.13 -2.25
C ASP A 136 -0.59 13.74 -3.56
N ARG A 137 -1.02 14.33 -4.68
CA ARG A 137 -0.40 14.17 -6.01
C ARG A 137 1.08 14.58 -6.03
N GLU A 138 1.51 15.49 -5.15
CA GLU A 138 2.88 16.01 -5.11
C GLU A 138 3.82 15.18 -4.21
N VAL A 139 3.29 14.27 -3.39
CA VAL A 139 4.06 13.42 -2.46
C VAL A 139 5.22 12.68 -3.16
N PRO A 140 5.05 12.04 -4.35
CA PRO A 140 6.14 11.31 -5.00
C PRO A 140 7.33 12.19 -5.38
N GLU A 141 7.05 13.38 -5.92
CA GLU A 141 8.10 14.33 -6.30
C GLU A 141 8.82 14.87 -5.06
N ARG A 142 8.08 15.20 -4.00
CA ARG A 142 8.63 15.75 -2.77
C ARG A 142 9.58 14.76 -2.08
N ILE A 143 9.18 13.49 -1.97
CA ILE A 143 10.05 12.48 -1.34
C ILE A 143 11.28 12.18 -2.20
N CYS A 144 11.14 12.09 -3.52
CA CYS A 144 12.28 11.89 -4.41
C CYS A 144 13.27 13.05 -4.30
N ASN A 145 12.78 14.30 -4.31
CA ASN A 145 13.61 15.49 -4.14
C ASN A 145 14.32 15.52 -2.77
N PHE A 146 13.62 15.13 -1.69
CA PHE A 146 14.20 15.06 -0.35
C PHE A 146 15.36 14.05 -0.29
N LEU A 147 15.19 12.89 -0.92
CA LEU A 147 16.22 11.84 -0.99
C LEU A 147 17.33 12.11 -2.03
N GLY A 148 17.16 13.13 -2.89
CA GLY A 148 18.06 13.40 -4.01
C GLY A 148 17.95 12.38 -5.15
N ASP A 149 16.84 11.66 -5.25
CA ASP A 149 16.55 10.72 -6.33
C ASP A 149 15.78 11.40 -7.47
N SER A 150 16.01 10.96 -8.71
CA SER A 150 15.19 11.38 -9.86
C SER A 150 13.90 10.56 -9.93
N PHE A 151 12.90 11.03 -10.68
CA PHE A 151 11.64 10.29 -10.84
C PHE A 151 11.14 10.30 -12.29
N TYR A 152 10.31 9.30 -12.61
CA TYR A 152 9.54 9.22 -13.85
C TYR A 152 8.13 9.77 -13.60
N ASN A 153 7.63 10.61 -14.51
CA ASN A 153 6.26 11.09 -14.46
C ASN A 153 5.38 10.21 -15.36
N ALA A 154 4.51 9.40 -14.75
CA ALA A 154 3.61 8.48 -15.44
C ALA A 154 2.23 9.10 -15.75
N ARG A 155 1.99 10.35 -15.37
CA ARG A 155 0.71 11.03 -15.62
C ARG A 155 0.43 11.10 -17.13
N PRO A 156 -0.85 10.97 -17.55
CA PRO A 156 -2.06 10.97 -16.71
C PRO A 156 -2.53 9.56 -16.27
N PHE A 157 -1.67 8.54 -16.28
CA PHE A 157 -2.06 7.18 -15.89
C PHE A 157 -2.32 7.10 -14.37
N VAL A 158 -3.58 6.85 -13.99
CA VAL A 158 -3.99 6.75 -12.59
C VAL A 158 -3.61 5.39 -12.03
N LEU A 159 -2.86 5.37 -10.93
CA LEU A 159 -2.46 4.15 -10.24
C LEU A 159 -2.07 4.44 -8.81
N GLU A 160 -2.54 3.62 -7.89
CA GLU A 160 -2.16 3.64 -6.48
C GLU A 160 -1.22 2.46 -6.16
N GLY A 161 -0.23 2.67 -5.29
CA GLY A 161 0.72 1.62 -4.94
C GLY A 161 0.09 0.36 -4.34
N GLY A 162 -1.01 0.49 -3.56
CA GLY A 162 -1.72 -0.63 -2.95
C GLY A 162 -2.51 -1.48 -3.95
N SER A 163 -2.74 -0.98 -5.17
CA SER A 163 -3.43 -1.70 -6.25
C SER A 163 -2.54 -2.72 -6.98
N ILE A 164 -1.24 -2.75 -6.68
CA ILE A 164 -0.24 -3.63 -7.31
C ILE A 164 0.67 -4.30 -6.29
N HIS A 165 1.16 -5.50 -6.60
CA HIS A 165 2.23 -6.15 -5.84
C HIS A 165 3.17 -6.89 -6.79
N VAL A 166 4.50 -6.75 -6.62
CA VAL A 166 5.50 -7.38 -7.50
C VAL A 166 6.38 -8.38 -6.76
N ASP A 167 6.93 -9.35 -7.49
CA ASP A 167 7.87 -10.35 -6.98
C ASP A 167 9.36 -9.96 -7.20
N GLY A 168 9.62 -8.83 -7.85
CA GLY A 168 10.98 -8.39 -8.21
C GLY A 168 11.65 -9.21 -9.34
N GLU A 169 10.96 -10.22 -9.90
CA GLU A 169 11.48 -11.10 -10.96
C GLU A 169 10.61 -11.10 -12.23
N GLY A 170 9.72 -10.12 -12.34
CA GLY A 170 8.95 -9.83 -13.55
C GLY A 170 7.48 -10.22 -13.46
N THR A 171 6.97 -10.57 -12.28
CA THR A 171 5.56 -10.88 -12.04
C THR A 171 4.89 -9.79 -11.23
N LEU A 172 3.68 -9.43 -11.63
CA LEU A 172 2.80 -8.50 -10.92
C LEU A 172 1.47 -9.17 -10.59
N LEU A 173 0.97 -8.96 -9.37
CA LEU A 173 -0.40 -9.22 -8.95
C LEU A 173 -1.17 -7.91 -8.92
N THR A 174 -2.43 -7.94 -9.37
CA THR A 174 -3.39 -6.83 -9.25
C THR A 174 -4.81 -7.37 -9.30
N THR A 175 -5.82 -6.51 -9.18
CA THR A 175 -7.24 -6.87 -9.28
C THR A 175 -7.91 -6.24 -10.49
N GLU A 176 -8.83 -6.98 -11.10
CA GLU A 176 -9.69 -6.47 -12.18
C GLU A 176 -10.65 -5.40 -11.65
N GLU A 177 -11.22 -5.65 -10.47
CA GLU A 177 -12.16 -4.75 -9.77
C GLU A 177 -11.61 -3.33 -9.61
N CYS A 178 -10.30 -3.19 -9.38
CA CYS A 178 -9.65 -1.89 -9.22
C CYS A 178 -9.19 -1.28 -10.54
N LEU A 179 -8.21 -1.87 -11.23
CA LEU A 179 -7.56 -1.16 -12.35
C LEU A 179 -8.43 -1.05 -13.61
N LEU A 180 -9.47 -1.87 -13.72
CA LEU A 180 -10.47 -1.77 -14.80
C LEU A 180 -11.73 -1.01 -14.36
N SER A 181 -11.75 -0.44 -13.15
CA SER A 181 -12.88 0.35 -12.69
C SER A 181 -13.04 1.62 -13.55
N PRO A 182 -14.29 2.11 -13.73
CA PRO A 182 -14.53 3.34 -14.48
C PRO A 182 -13.89 4.59 -13.84
N GLY A 183 -13.60 4.56 -12.53
CA GLY A 183 -12.98 5.65 -11.78
C GLY A 183 -11.46 5.76 -11.92
N ARG A 184 -10.78 4.76 -12.53
CA ARG A 184 -9.34 4.80 -12.80
C ARG A 184 -9.05 5.29 -14.20
N ASN A 185 -8.84 4.36 -15.13
CA ASN A 185 -8.40 4.65 -16.50
C ASN A 185 -9.47 4.22 -17.52
N PRO A 186 -10.69 4.80 -17.51
CA PRO A 186 -11.83 4.30 -18.29
C PRO A 186 -11.63 4.37 -19.82
N SER A 187 -10.69 5.18 -20.28
CA SER A 187 -10.34 5.28 -21.71
C SER A 187 -9.34 4.24 -22.18
N LEU A 188 -8.71 3.48 -21.26
CA LEU A 188 -7.71 2.48 -21.58
C LEU A 188 -8.30 1.08 -21.56
N THR A 189 -7.89 0.27 -22.53
CA THR A 189 -8.15 -1.16 -22.52
C THR A 189 -7.23 -1.87 -21.51
N ARG A 190 -7.59 -3.10 -21.10
CA ARG A 190 -6.68 -3.96 -20.30
C ARG A 190 -5.28 -4.04 -20.92
N ALA A 191 -5.18 -4.26 -22.23
CA ALA A 191 -3.88 -4.43 -22.89
C ALA A 191 -3.01 -3.16 -22.80
N GLU A 192 -3.61 -1.98 -22.88
CA GLU A 192 -2.89 -0.71 -22.72
C GLU A 192 -2.45 -0.48 -21.27
N ILE A 193 -3.28 -0.86 -20.29
CA ILE A 193 -2.90 -0.87 -18.87
C ILE A 193 -1.73 -1.82 -18.63
N GLU A 194 -1.81 -3.04 -19.17
CA GLU A 194 -0.72 -4.04 -19.09
C GLU A 194 0.58 -3.52 -19.71
N GLU A 195 0.51 -2.85 -20.86
CA GLU A 195 1.68 -2.24 -21.50
C GLU A 195 2.32 -1.19 -20.59
N LYS A 196 1.52 -0.31 -19.97
CA LYS A 196 2.02 0.70 -19.03
C LYS A 196 2.69 0.06 -17.82
N LEU A 197 2.03 -0.91 -17.18
CA LEU A 197 2.59 -1.63 -16.03
C LEU A 197 3.90 -2.33 -16.41
N CYS A 198 3.96 -3.01 -17.55
CA CYS A 198 5.18 -3.63 -18.05
C CYS A 198 6.31 -2.61 -18.27
N GLN A 199 6.02 -1.44 -18.82
CA GLN A 199 7.02 -0.40 -19.10
C GLN A 199 7.55 0.28 -17.84
N TYR A 200 6.69 0.52 -16.86
CA TYR A 200 7.04 1.25 -15.64
C TYR A 200 7.58 0.36 -14.52
N LEU A 201 7.11 -0.89 -14.42
CA LEU A 201 7.51 -1.78 -13.32
C LEU A 201 8.53 -2.84 -13.76
N SER A 202 8.80 -2.90 -15.07
CA SER A 202 9.67 -3.91 -15.70
C SER A 202 9.22 -5.35 -15.45
N VAL A 203 7.91 -5.53 -15.49
CA VAL A 203 7.28 -6.86 -15.42
C VAL A 203 7.04 -7.42 -16.82
N GLU A 204 6.87 -8.73 -16.87
CA GLU A 204 6.62 -9.54 -18.08
C GLU A 204 5.30 -10.30 -17.98
N LYS A 205 4.82 -10.57 -16.75
CA LYS A 205 3.57 -11.27 -16.50
C LYS A 205 2.74 -10.54 -15.46
N ILE A 206 1.49 -10.28 -15.81
CA ILE A 206 0.50 -9.68 -14.92
C ILE A 206 -0.57 -10.72 -14.64
N ILE A 207 -0.87 -10.92 -13.35
CA ILE A 207 -1.88 -11.85 -12.87
C ILE A 207 -3.01 -11.00 -12.29
N TRP A 208 -4.15 -11.10 -12.94
CA TRP A 208 -5.37 -10.37 -12.61
C TRP A 208 -6.25 -11.23 -11.71
N LEU A 209 -6.31 -10.94 -10.42
CA LEU A 209 -7.36 -11.50 -9.56
C LEU A 209 -8.68 -10.81 -9.90
N PRO A 210 -9.80 -11.53 -9.97
CA PRO A 210 -11.06 -10.92 -10.40
C PRO A 210 -11.56 -9.88 -9.40
N PHE A 211 -11.29 -10.07 -8.11
CA PHE A 211 -11.86 -9.30 -7.01
C PHE A 211 -10.84 -9.05 -5.90
N GLY A 212 -10.97 -7.91 -5.21
CA GLY A 212 -10.33 -7.66 -3.92
C GLY A 212 -11.18 -8.14 -2.75
N ILE A 213 -10.86 -7.66 -1.54
CA ILE A 213 -11.66 -7.90 -0.33
C ILE A 213 -13.07 -7.33 -0.50
N TYR A 214 -14.07 -8.03 0.03
CA TYR A 214 -15.44 -7.55 0.07
C TYR A 214 -15.57 -6.22 0.83
N ASN A 215 -16.27 -5.25 0.22
CA ASN A 215 -16.44 -3.88 0.73
C ASN A 215 -15.12 -3.12 0.95
N ASP A 216 -14.15 -3.34 0.08
CA ASP A 216 -12.96 -2.50 0.02
C ASP A 216 -13.26 -1.22 -0.78
N GLU A 217 -13.19 -0.08 -0.09
CA GLU A 217 -13.46 1.27 -0.60
C GLU A 217 -12.50 1.70 -1.72
N THR A 218 -11.34 1.05 -1.83
CA THR A 218 -10.34 1.33 -2.87
C THR A 218 -10.66 0.69 -4.22
N ASN A 219 -11.89 0.17 -4.38
CA ASN A 219 -12.33 -0.72 -5.45
C ASN A 219 -11.57 -2.07 -5.46
N GLY A 220 -11.28 -2.61 -4.27
CA GLY A 220 -10.67 -3.93 -4.13
C GLY A 220 -9.19 -3.96 -4.46
N HIS A 221 -8.37 -3.16 -3.76
CA HIS A 221 -6.92 -3.21 -3.87
C HIS A 221 -6.35 -4.62 -3.60
N ILE A 222 -5.25 -4.94 -4.28
CA ILE A 222 -4.60 -6.25 -4.17
C ILE A 222 -3.91 -6.42 -2.81
N ASP A 223 -3.45 -5.34 -2.18
CA ASP A 223 -2.75 -5.38 -0.90
C ASP A 223 -3.63 -5.70 0.32
N ASN A 224 -4.95 -5.78 0.14
CA ASN A 224 -5.87 -6.39 1.10
C ASN A 224 -6.13 -7.87 0.79
N MET A 225 -5.87 -8.32 -0.43
CA MET A 225 -6.30 -9.62 -0.94
C MET A 225 -5.15 -10.63 -1.06
N CYS A 226 -4.03 -10.26 -1.66
CA CYS A 226 -2.93 -11.17 -1.97
C CYS A 226 -1.59 -10.42 -2.06
N CYS A 227 -0.52 -10.99 -1.50
CA CYS A 227 0.81 -10.39 -1.54
C CYS A 227 1.89 -11.47 -1.77
N PHE A 228 3.05 -11.05 -2.29
CA PHE A 228 4.21 -11.94 -2.41
C PHE A 228 4.95 -12.07 -1.08
N VAL A 229 5.17 -13.32 -0.64
CA VAL A 229 6.12 -13.63 0.45
C VAL A 229 7.55 -13.53 -0.09
N LYS A 230 7.77 -14.11 -1.27
CA LYS A 230 9.00 -14.15 -2.07
C LYS A 230 8.65 -14.69 -3.47
N PRO A 231 9.58 -14.72 -4.45
CA PRO A 231 9.25 -15.20 -5.79
C PRO A 231 8.70 -16.64 -5.76
N GLY A 232 7.53 -16.84 -6.39
CA GLY A 232 6.82 -18.13 -6.42
C GLY A 232 6.00 -18.49 -5.17
N GLU A 233 5.96 -17.64 -4.13
CA GLU A 233 5.14 -17.88 -2.93
C GLU A 233 4.29 -16.65 -2.57
N VAL A 234 3.00 -16.87 -2.31
CA VAL A 234 2.04 -15.79 -2.04
C VAL A 234 1.24 -16.07 -0.77
N LEU A 235 0.83 -15.01 -0.08
CA LEU A 235 -0.21 -15.04 0.94
C LEU A 235 -1.54 -14.60 0.32
N LEU A 236 -2.63 -15.28 0.66
CA LEU A 236 -3.96 -15.00 0.14
C LEU A 236 -4.96 -14.87 1.29
N ALA A 237 -5.71 -13.78 1.35
CA ALA A 237 -6.81 -13.58 2.28
C ALA A 237 -7.87 -14.67 2.08
N TRP A 238 -8.24 -15.33 3.18
CA TRP A 238 -9.01 -16.56 3.13
C TRP A 238 -10.09 -16.63 4.20
N THR A 239 -11.22 -17.23 3.85
CA THR A 239 -12.21 -17.74 4.79
C THR A 239 -12.73 -19.08 4.28
N ASP A 240 -13.04 -19.99 5.19
CA ASP A 240 -13.75 -21.25 4.89
C ASP A 240 -15.26 -21.13 5.18
N ASP A 241 -15.75 -19.99 5.69
CA ASP A 241 -17.18 -19.77 5.92
C ASP A 241 -17.89 -19.42 4.61
N GLU A 242 -18.59 -20.40 4.03
CA GLU A 242 -19.33 -20.24 2.77
C GLU A 242 -20.46 -19.20 2.82
N ASN A 243 -20.88 -18.75 4.01
CA ASN A 243 -21.89 -17.71 4.19
C ASN A 243 -21.29 -16.30 4.23
N ASP A 244 -19.97 -16.17 4.41
CA ASP A 244 -19.31 -14.87 4.33
C ASP A 244 -19.18 -14.46 2.84
N PRO A 245 -19.60 -13.25 2.44
CA PRO A 245 -19.46 -12.77 1.06
C PRO A 245 -18.01 -12.77 0.53
N GLN A 246 -17.01 -12.80 1.41
CA GLN A 246 -15.60 -12.95 1.07
C GLN A 246 -15.27 -14.35 0.53
N TYR A 247 -16.01 -15.41 0.91
CA TYR A 247 -15.69 -16.79 0.53
C TYR A 247 -15.56 -16.96 -0.98
N ALA A 248 -16.56 -16.51 -1.75
CA ALA A 248 -16.54 -16.63 -3.20
C ALA A 248 -15.35 -15.88 -3.84
N ARG A 249 -14.98 -14.71 -3.29
CA ARG A 249 -13.83 -13.91 -3.73
C ARG A 249 -12.51 -14.62 -3.45
N SER A 250 -12.33 -15.13 -2.23
CA SER A 250 -11.16 -15.94 -1.83
C SER A 250 -11.03 -17.23 -2.63
N ARG A 251 -12.15 -17.93 -2.90
CA ARG A 251 -12.18 -19.12 -3.76
C ARG A 251 -11.74 -18.80 -5.19
N ALA A 252 -12.30 -17.77 -5.80
CA ALA A 252 -11.96 -17.38 -7.17
C ALA A 252 -10.47 -17.05 -7.33
N ALA A 253 -9.90 -16.30 -6.37
CA ALA A 253 -8.47 -15.99 -6.35
C ALA A 253 -7.61 -17.24 -6.18
N PHE A 254 -7.97 -18.14 -5.25
CA PHE A 254 -7.22 -19.38 -5.03
C PHE A 254 -7.25 -20.29 -6.25
N ASP A 255 -8.41 -20.46 -6.88
CA ASP A 255 -8.57 -21.30 -8.06
C ASP A 255 -7.74 -20.74 -9.23
N LEU A 256 -7.72 -19.42 -9.43
CA LEU A 256 -6.89 -18.77 -10.45
C LEU A 256 -5.39 -18.97 -10.17
N LEU A 257 -4.94 -18.66 -8.95
CA LEU A 257 -3.53 -18.79 -8.56
C LEU A 257 -3.03 -20.23 -8.65
N SER A 258 -3.88 -21.22 -8.31
CA SER A 258 -3.54 -22.65 -8.35
C SER A 258 -3.26 -23.17 -9.77
N HIS A 259 -3.78 -22.49 -10.80
CA HIS A 259 -3.62 -22.87 -12.21
C HIS A 259 -2.74 -21.88 -12.99
N THR A 260 -2.13 -20.92 -12.29
CA THR A 260 -1.26 -19.89 -12.87
C THR A 260 0.19 -20.14 -12.45
N VAL A 261 1.11 -19.74 -13.33
CA VAL A 261 2.54 -19.69 -13.02
C VAL A 261 3.02 -18.25 -13.05
N ASP A 262 4.12 -17.95 -12.40
CA ASP A 262 4.74 -16.63 -12.45
C ASP A 262 5.52 -16.39 -13.77
N ALA A 263 6.20 -15.24 -13.90
CA ALA A 263 6.98 -14.89 -15.09
C ALA A 263 8.16 -15.85 -15.37
N LYS A 264 8.63 -16.59 -14.35
CA LYS A 264 9.70 -17.58 -14.47
C LYS A 264 9.16 -19.01 -14.63
N GLY A 265 7.85 -19.18 -14.74
CA GLY A 265 7.20 -20.47 -14.93
C GLY A 265 7.04 -21.31 -13.66
N ARG A 266 7.20 -20.72 -12.47
CA ARG A 266 6.96 -21.41 -11.19
C ARG A 266 5.48 -21.40 -10.86
N SER A 267 4.94 -22.53 -10.42
CA SER A 267 3.62 -22.58 -9.78
C SER A 267 3.68 -21.95 -8.38
N PHE A 268 2.60 -21.33 -7.94
CA PHE A 268 2.56 -20.68 -6.63
C PHE A 268 2.41 -21.67 -5.48
N VAL A 269 3.20 -21.48 -4.43
CA VAL A 269 2.84 -21.91 -3.08
C VAL A 269 1.90 -20.85 -2.51
N ILE A 270 0.66 -21.25 -2.20
CA ILE A 270 -0.37 -20.33 -1.71
C ILE A 270 -0.56 -20.56 -0.20
N HIS A 271 -0.14 -19.59 0.60
CA HIS A 271 -0.35 -19.55 2.04
C HIS A 271 -1.68 -18.86 2.33
N LYS A 272 -2.68 -19.61 2.78
CA LYS A 272 -3.98 -19.03 3.17
C LYS A 272 -3.82 -18.29 4.50
N LEU A 273 -4.08 -16.99 4.49
CA LEU A 273 -4.10 -16.16 5.70
C LEU A 273 -5.58 -15.86 6.03
N PRO A 274 -6.07 -16.24 7.22
CA PRO A 274 -7.48 -16.03 7.54
C PRO A 274 -7.81 -14.53 7.53
N ILE A 275 -9.04 -14.15 7.21
CA ILE A 275 -9.61 -12.84 7.58
C ILE A 275 -10.11 -12.89 9.05
N PRO A 276 -10.47 -11.77 9.69
CA PRO A 276 -11.12 -11.80 11.00
C PRO A 276 -12.36 -12.70 10.99
N LYS A 277 -12.53 -13.54 12.00
CA LYS A 277 -13.68 -14.44 12.09
C LYS A 277 -14.98 -13.68 12.25
N HIS A 278 -14.95 -12.61 13.04
CA HIS A 278 -16.06 -11.69 13.17
C HIS A 278 -15.80 -10.46 12.30
N PRO A 279 -16.72 -10.10 11.38
CA PRO A 279 -16.58 -8.88 10.59
C PRO A 279 -16.37 -7.66 11.50
N ILE A 280 -15.33 -6.89 11.20
CA ILE A 280 -15.09 -5.63 11.89
C ILE A 280 -15.96 -4.58 11.22
N CYS A 281 -16.82 -3.93 12.00
CA CYS A 281 -17.77 -2.93 11.50
C CYS A 281 -17.55 -1.56 12.15
N ILE A 282 -18.00 -0.53 11.45
CA ILE A 282 -18.20 0.81 12.02
C ILE A 282 -19.27 0.73 13.11
N THR A 283 -19.01 1.39 14.23
CA THR A 283 -19.93 1.48 15.37
C THR A 283 -20.57 2.86 15.42
N GLU A 284 -21.68 2.98 16.18
CA GLU A 284 -22.29 4.29 16.45
C GLU A 284 -21.30 5.24 17.15
N GLU A 285 -20.40 4.72 17.99
CA GLU A 285 -19.38 5.52 18.65
C GLU A 285 -18.39 6.11 17.64
N ASP A 286 -17.89 5.30 16.69
CA ASP A 286 -16.96 5.79 15.66
C ASP A 286 -17.56 6.99 14.89
N LEU A 287 -18.85 6.91 14.54
CA LEU A 287 -19.58 7.94 13.80
C LEU A 287 -19.61 9.31 14.50
N LEU A 288 -19.64 9.34 15.83
CA LEU A 288 -19.68 10.58 16.61
C LEU A 288 -18.39 11.40 16.49
N GLY A 289 -17.30 10.77 16.06
CA GLY A 289 -16.00 11.41 15.97
C GLY A 289 -15.62 11.92 14.57
N TYR A 290 -16.38 11.59 13.53
CA TYR A 290 -16.11 12.06 12.16
C TYR A 290 -16.70 13.44 11.90
N ASP A 291 -16.04 14.18 11.01
CA ASP A 291 -16.54 15.41 10.42
C ASP A 291 -16.26 15.36 8.92
N PHE A 292 -17.31 15.08 8.14
CA PHE A 292 -17.22 14.86 6.70
C PHE A 292 -17.39 16.15 5.92
N GLU A 293 -16.53 16.38 4.93
CA GLU A 293 -16.68 17.49 3.99
C GLU A 293 -17.79 17.20 2.96
N ALA A 294 -18.34 18.26 2.36
CA ALA A 294 -19.38 18.11 1.34
C ALA A 294 -18.85 17.34 0.13
N GLY A 295 -19.48 16.21 -0.19
CA GLY A 295 -19.08 15.34 -1.30
C GLY A 295 -18.15 14.20 -0.91
N GLU A 296 -17.82 14.04 0.38
CA GLU A 296 -17.22 12.80 0.88
C GLU A 296 -18.27 11.70 1.06
N ASP A 297 -17.83 10.46 0.85
CA ASP A 297 -18.62 9.28 1.22
C ASP A 297 -18.72 9.18 2.74
N GLN A 298 -19.95 8.96 3.22
CA GLN A 298 -20.24 8.86 4.65
C GLN A 298 -20.30 7.40 5.08
N ARG A 299 -19.90 7.17 6.32
CA ARG A 299 -19.95 5.84 6.94
C ARG A 299 -21.26 5.58 7.66
N GLU A 300 -21.65 4.31 7.75
CA GLU A 300 -22.86 3.88 8.45
C GLU A 300 -22.55 2.87 9.58
N ALA A 301 -23.34 2.91 10.66
CA ALA A 301 -23.18 1.94 11.74
C ALA A 301 -23.54 0.52 11.25
N GLY A 302 -22.66 -0.45 11.52
CA GLY A 302 -22.78 -1.82 11.02
C GLY A 302 -22.14 -2.03 9.64
N GLU A 303 -21.69 -0.98 8.96
CA GLU A 303 -20.91 -1.10 7.73
C GLU A 303 -19.65 -1.92 7.98
N ARG A 304 -19.46 -2.97 7.18
CA ARG A 304 -18.28 -3.86 7.27
C ARG A 304 -17.08 -3.17 6.65
N LEU A 305 -16.01 -3.10 7.42
CA LEU A 305 -14.70 -2.60 6.99
C LEU A 305 -13.90 -3.72 6.31
N ALA A 306 -13.00 -3.36 5.40
CA ALA A 306 -12.08 -4.26 4.71
C ALA A 306 -10.93 -4.75 5.60
N ALA A 307 -11.28 -5.32 6.77
CA ALA A 307 -10.31 -5.85 7.72
C ALA A 307 -9.57 -7.06 7.13
N SER A 308 -8.30 -6.88 6.80
CA SER A 308 -7.45 -7.94 6.25
C SER A 308 -6.11 -7.99 6.97
N TYR A 309 -5.71 -9.21 7.37
CA TYR A 309 -4.37 -9.44 7.88
C TYR A 309 -3.30 -9.39 6.79
N ILE A 310 -3.67 -9.44 5.50
CA ILE A 310 -2.72 -9.26 4.38
C ILE A 310 -2.11 -7.85 4.38
N ASN A 311 -2.84 -6.86 4.91
CA ASN A 311 -2.43 -5.46 4.96
C ASN A 311 -1.37 -5.17 6.05
N PHE A 312 -0.43 -6.10 6.26
CA PHE A 312 0.76 -5.97 7.09
C PHE A 312 1.87 -5.22 6.34
N TYR A 313 2.87 -4.70 7.05
CA TYR A 313 4.07 -4.12 6.43
C TYR A 313 5.35 -4.91 6.73
N LEU A 314 6.20 -5.10 5.72
CA LEU A 314 7.51 -5.76 5.85
C LEU A 314 8.66 -4.76 6.00
N ALA A 315 8.99 -4.33 7.21
CA ALA A 315 10.26 -3.63 7.45
C ALA A 315 11.42 -4.63 7.61
N ASN A 316 12.67 -4.27 7.30
CA ASN A 316 13.82 -5.19 7.15
C ASN A 316 13.89 -6.40 8.10
N HIS A 317 13.60 -6.25 9.39
CA HIS A 317 13.65 -7.33 10.39
C HIS A 317 12.35 -7.52 11.21
N CYS A 318 11.24 -6.93 10.79
CA CYS A 318 9.96 -7.15 11.42
C CYS A 318 8.80 -7.20 10.42
N VAL A 319 7.69 -7.79 10.86
CA VAL A 319 6.40 -7.72 10.18
C VAL A 319 5.46 -6.99 11.12
N LEU A 320 4.97 -5.83 10.69
CA LEU A 320 3.96 -5.09 11.44
C LEU A 320 2.60 -5.65 11.06
N LEU A 321 2.04 -6.44 11.96
CA LEU A 321 0.80 -7.18 11.75
C LEU A 321 -0.39 -6.38 12.29
N PRO A 322 -1.41 -6.06 11.49
CA PRO A 322 -2.63 -5.51 12.02
C PRO A 322 -3.32 -6.49 12.98
N ARG A 323 -3.74 -5.99 14.13
CA ARG A 323 -4.50 -6.72 15.14
C ARG A 323 -5.88 -6.09 15.28
N PHE A 324 -6.92 -6.92 15.29
CA PHE A 324 -8.32 -6.47 15.31
C PHE A 324 -9.06 -6.81 16.60
N GLY A 325 -8.42 -7.53 17.54
CA GLY A 325 -9.10 -8.06 18.72
C GLY A 325 -9.92 -9.32 18.40
N ASP A 326 -9.56 -10.02 17.33
CA ASP A 326 -10.23 -11.23 16.83
C ASP A 326 -9.40 -12.48 17.13
N GLU A 327 -10.03 -13.65 17.20
CA GLU A 327 -9.32 -14.91 17.47
C GLU A 327 -8.28 -15.25 16.39
N ASN A 328 -8.51 -14.81 15.14
CA ASN A 328 -7.58 -15.01 14.04
C ASN A 328 -6.33 -14.12 14.12
N ASP A 329 -6.24 -13.17 15.06
CA ASP A 329 -5.03 -12.38 15.30
C ASP A 329 -3.83 -13.30 15.58
N THR A 330 -4.04 -14.33 16.40
CA THR A 330 -2.99 -15.30 16.77
C THR A 330 -2.66 -16.21 15.59
N VAL A 331 -3.67 -16.68 14.86
CA VAL A 331 -3.49 -17.56 13.70
C VAL A 331 -2.73 -16.84 12.59
N ALA A 332 -3.07 -15.59 12.31
CA ALA A 332 -2.36 -14.76 11.35
C ALA A 332 -0.88 -14.58 11.74
N ALA A 333 -0.60 -14.27 13.02
CA ALA A 333 0.76 -14.14 13.51
C ALA A 333 1.59 -15.43 13.34
N GLU A 334 1.00 -16.60 13.61
CA GLU A 334 1.68 -17.89 13.45
C GLU A 334 1.99 -18.22 11.98
N ILE A 335 1.08 -17.92 11.07
CA ILE A 335 1.28 -18.13 9.62
C ILE A 335 2.38 -17.19 9.12
N LEU A 336 2.29 -15.90 9.43
CA LEU A 336 3.29 -14.92 9.02
C LEU A 336 4.67 -15.24 9.60
N GLY A 337 4.74 -15.73 10.85
CA GLY A 337 5.99 -16.17 11.46
C GLY A 337 6.66 -17.35 10.73
N LYS A 338 5.87 -18.22 10.07
CA LYS A 338 6.40 -19.30 9.22
C LYS A 338 6.84 -18.79 7.85
N CYS A 339 6.10 -17.84 7.27
CA CYS A 339 6.43 -17.22 5.99
C CYS A 339 7.68 -16.33 6.07
N PHE A 340 7.88 -15.66 7.21
CA PHE A 340 8.96 -14.71 7.44
C PHE A 340 9.78 -15.06 8.69
N PRO A 341 10.49 -16.20 8.71
CA PRO A 341 11.17 -16.70 9.92
C PRO A 341 12.31 -15.77 10.41
N ASP A 342 12.86 -14.95 9.52
CA ASP A 342 13.92 -13.99 9.83
C ASP A 342 13.39 -12.62 10.28
N ARG A 343 12.06 -12.47 10.41
CA ARG A 343 11.40 -11.23 10.82
C ARG A 343 10.57 -11.44 12.07
N ARG A 344 10.71 -10.53 13.03
CA ARG A 344 9.89 -10.53 14.23
C ARG A 344 8.47 -10.06 13.90
N ILE A 345 7.46 -10.84 14.24
CA ILE A 345 6.06 -10.40 14.13
C ILE A 345 5.75 -9.42 15.28
N LEU A 346 5.29 -8.22 14.91
CA LEU A 346 4.94 -7.14 15.81
C LEU A 346 3.47 -6.77 15.57
N PRO A 347 2.53 -7.30 16.38
CA PRO A 347 1.12 -6.95 16.28
C PRO A 347 0.89 -5.51 16.74
N VAL A 348 0.11 -4.74 15.98
CA VAL A 348 -0.30 -3.37 16.31
C VAL A 348 -1.82 -3.31 16.38
N ASP A 349 -2.38 -2.64 17.38
CA ASP A 349 -3.82 -2.38 17.40
C ASP A 349 -4.19 -1.45 16.24
N ALA A 350 -4.78 -2.04 15.20
CA ALA A 350 -4.95 -1.39 13.93
C ALA A 350 -6.41 -1.16 13.56
N ARG A 351 -7.36 -1.44 14.48
CA ARG A 351 -8.77 -1.07 14.29
C ARG A 351 -8.90 0.44 14.09
N VAL A 352 -8.14 1.22 14.85
CA VAL A 352 -8.15 2.70 14.76
C VAL A 352 -7.62 3.23 13.42
N ILE A 353 -6.84 2.41 12.69
CA ILE A 353 -6.40 2.73 11.32
C ILE A 353 -7.47 2.27 10.32
N LEU A 354 -7.99 1.06 10.54
CA LEU A 354 -9.05 0.44 9.73
C LEU A 354 -10.30 1.31 9.60
N THR A 355 -10.70 1.99 10.67
CA THR A 355 -11.83 2.94 10.63
C THR A 355 -11.61 4.09 9.66
N GLY A 356 -10.37 4.35 9.22
CA GLY A 356 -10.07 5.32 8.16
C GLY A 356 -10.22 4.78 6.74
N GLY A 357 -10.34 3.47 6.54
CA GLY A 357 -10.54 2.84 5.22
C GLY A 357 -9.41 1.90 4.75
N GLY A 358 -8.34 1.76 5.51
CA GLY A 358 -7.18 0.92 5.16
C GLY A 358 -6.38 0.48 6.38
N ASN A 359 -5.19 -0.09 6.21
CA ASN A 359 -4.39 -0.55 7.36
C ASN A 359 -2.89 -0.25 7.22
N ILE A 360 -2.05 -0.95 8.00
CA ILE A 360 -0.61 -0.71 8.12
C ILE A 360 0.06 -0.59 6.75
N HIS A 361 -0.23 -1.51 5.81
CA HIS A 361 0.37 -1.46 4.48
C HIS A 361 -0.04 -0.20 3.70
N CYS A 362 -1.30 0.25 3.81
CA CYS A 362 -1.83 1.43 3.13
C CYS A 362 -1.20 2.76 3.63
N ILE A 363 -0.69 2.79 4.85
CA ILE A 363 -0.09 4.00 5.45
C ILE A 363 1.44 4.04 5.34
N THR A 364 2.04 3.03 4.70
CA THR A 364 3.50 2.88 4.54
C THR A 364 3.89 2.72 3.08
N GLN A 365 5.03 3.27 2.68
CA GLN A 365 5.63 3.05 1.37
C GLN A 365 7.13 2.80 1.52
N GLN A 366 7.57 1.58 1.24
CA GLN A 366 8.97 1.21 1.30
C GLN A 366 9.83 1.99 0.30
N ILE A 367 11.04 2.31 0.74
CA ILE A 367 12.11 2.91 -0.04
C ILE A 367 13.23 1.87 -0.12
N PRO A 368 13.39 1.16 -1.24
CA PRO A 368 14.34 0.08 -1.35
C PRO A 368 15.78 0.59 -1.19
N ALA A 369 16.64 -0.26 -0.63
CA ALA A 369 18.06 0.01 -0.57
C ALA A 369 18.65 0.06 -1.98
N LYS A 370 19.54 1.03 -2.23
CA LYS A 370 20.31 1.07 -3.49
C LYS A 370 21.17 -0.19 -3.54
N LYS A 371 21.10 -0.95 -4.64
CA LYS A 371 22.02 -2.08 -4.85
C LYS A 371 23.45 -1.57 -4.78
N ARG A 372 24.28 -2.16 -3.92
CA ARG A 372 25.71 -1.85 -3.92
C ARG A 372 26.27 -2.41 -5.22
N GLY A 373 26.53 -1.53 -6.20
CA GLY A 373 27.32 -1.93 -7.36
C GLY A 373 28.61 -2.55 -6.85
N ASN A 374 28.97 -3.74 -7.35
CA ASN A 374 30.27 -4.32 -7.08
C ASN A 374 31.34 -3.27 -7.42
N ARG A 375 31.95 -2.66 -6.39
CA ARG A 375 33.21 -1.95 -6.59
C ARG A 375 34.22 -3.04 -6.93
N LEU A 376 34.42 -3.28 -8.22
CA LEU A 376 35.57 -4.02 -8.74
C LEU A 376 36.86 -3.28 -8.36
#